data_AF-A0A3M1KUL4-F1
#
_entry.id   AF-A0A3M1KUL4-F1
#
_cell.length_a   1.000
_cell.length_b   1.000
_cell.length_c   1.000
_cell.angle_alpha   90.00
_cell.angle_beta   90.00
_cell.angle_gamma   90.00
#
_symmetry.space_group_name_H-M   'P 1'
#
loop_
_entity.id
_entity.type
_entity.pdbx_description
1 polymer ?
#
loop_
_entity_poly.entity_id
_entity_poly.type
_entity_poly.pdbx_seq_one_letter_code
_entity_poly.pdbx_strand_id
1 'polypeptide(L)'
;HDKYSFDHPPIRSQAEWEAFLEQVFADAEEFARRIEQMPEEMLWETFVKEKYGDWYGNFHVNIEHSYYHLGQIVLLKKLLAQRAQT
;
A
#
# COMPACT_ATOMS: atom_id res chain seq x y z
N HIS A 1 5.99 15.55 10.02
CA HIS A 1 4.63 15.24 9.54
C HIS A 1 4.65 13.79 9.11
N ASP A 2 4.09 12.89 9.93
CA ASP A 2 3.80 11.45 9.63
C ASP A 2 3.17 10.78 10.86
N LYS A 3 2.42 11.55 11.66
CA LYS A 3 2.02 11.14 13.02
C LYS A 3 1.24 9.82 13.05
N TYR A 4 0.51 9.53 11.97
CA TYR A 4 -0.35 8.35 11.86
C TYR A 4 0.21 7.27 10.93
N SER A 5 1.33 7.53 10.24
CA SER A 5 1.90 6.60 9.26
C SER A 5 2.40 5.29 9.89
N PHE A 6 2.55 5.27 11.21
CA PHE A 6 2.92 4.10 12.03
C PHE A 6 1.86 3.76 13.09
N ASP A 7 0.68 4.38 13.02
CA ASP A 7 -0.39 4.16 13.97
C ASP A 7 -1.20 2.93 13.53
N HIS A 8 -0.74 1.76 13.97
CA HIS A 8 -1.39 0.49 13.69
C HIS A 8 -1.45 -0.35 14.99
N PRO A 9 -2.60 -0.96 15.33
CA PRO A 9 -2.68 -1.82 16.51
C PRO A 9 -1.72 -3.03 16.38
N PRO A 10 -1.13 -3.51 17.47
CA PRO A 10 -0.24 -4.67 17.40
C PRO A 10 -1.02 -5.92 16.99
N ILE A 11 -0.47 -6.67 16.02
CA ILE A 11 -0.98 -8.00 15.62
C ILE A 11 -0.35 -9.03 16.54
N ARG A 12 -1.16 -9.73 17.33
CA ARG A 12 -0.72 -10.64 18.41
C ARG A 12 -1.01 -12.11 18.15
N SER A 13 -1.74 -12.42 17.08
CA SER A 13 -2.10 -13.80 16.75
C SER A 13 -2.11 -14.06 15.25
N GLN A 14 -2.02 -15.34 14.87
CA GLN A 14 -2.12 -15.76 13.48
C GLN A 14 -3.49 -15.40 12.88
N ALA A 15 -4.56 -15.53 13.66
CA ALA A 15 -5.91 -15.15 13.23
C ALA A 15 -6.02 -13.62 12.97
N GLU A 16 -5.43 -12.78 13.83
CA GLU A 16 -5.37 -11.33 13.59
C GLU A 16 -4.56 -10.99 12.32
N TRP A 17 -3.48 -11.73 12.05
CA TRP A 17 -2.70 -11.57 10.84
C TRP A 17 -3.49 -11.94 9.58
N GLU A 18 -4.21 -13.07 9.60
CA GLU A 18 -5.05 -13.51 8.49
C GLU A 18 -6.19 -12.52 8.23
N ALA A 19 -6.87 -12.06 9.27
CA ALA A 19 -7.92 -11.05 9.15
C ALA A 19 -7.40 -9.72 8.60
N PHE A 20 -6.20 -9.30 9.02
CA PHE A 20 -5.53 -8.12 8.45
C PHE A 20 -5.26 -8.29 6.95
N LEU A 21 -4.71 -9.44 6.54
CA LEU A 21 -4.45 -9.72 5.13
C LEU A 21 -5.74 -9.74 4.30
N GLU A 22 -6.80 -10.39 4.79
CA GLU A 22 -8.10 -10.43 4.12
C GLU A 22 -8.64 -9.03 3.88
N GLN A 23 -8.59 -8.16 4.89
CA GLN A 23 -9.01 -6.76 4.76
C GLN A 23 -8.16 -6.00 3.74
N VAL A 24 -6.83 -6.14 3.79
CA VAL A 24 -5.92 -5.47 2.84
C VAL A 24 -6.21 -5.90 1.39
N PHE A 25 -6.44 -7.19 1.15
CA PHE A 25 -6.76 -7.68 -0.19
C PHE A 25 -8.14 -7.22 -0.65
N ALA A 26 -9.16 -7.24 0.21
CA ALA A 26 -10.48 -6.73 -0.10
C ALA A 26 -10.45 -5.23 -0.45
N ASP A 27 -9.69 -4.42 0.29
CA ASP A 27 -9.53 -2.99 0.02
C ASP A 27 -8.79 -2.74 -1.30
N ALA A 28 -7.77 -3.54 -1.60
CA ALA A 28 -7.03 -3.46 -2.87
C ALA A 28 -7.91 -3.82 -4.07
N GLU A 29 -8.73 -4.86 -3.96
CA GLU A 29 -9.70 -5.25 -5.00
C GLU A 29 -10.75 -4.17 -5.22
N GLU A 30 -11.32 -3.63 -4.14
CA GLU A 30 -12.30 -2.54 -4.22
C GLU A 30 -11.70 -1.26 -4.82
N PHE A 31 -10.45 -0.95 -4.47
CA PHE A 31 -9.71 0.17 -5.06
C PHE A 31 -9.50 -0.02 -6.56
N ALA A 32 -9.01 -1.19 -6.99
CA ALA A 32 -8.82 -1.51 -8.40
C ALA A 32 -10.13 -1.44 -9.19
N ARG A 33 -11.21 -2.01 -8.65
CA ARG A 33 -12.55 -1.98 -9.26
C ARG A 33 -13.07 -0.56 -9.45
N ARG A 34 -12.81 0.35 -8.50
CA ARG A 34 -13.20 1.76 -8.61
C ARG A 34 -12.41 2.51 -9.67
N ILE A 35 -11.10 2.23 -9.79
CA ILE A 35 -10.27 2.79 -10.86
C ILE A 35 -10.76 2.31 -12.22
N GLU A 36 -11.07 1.01 -12.37
CA GLU A 36 -11.57 0.44 -13.62
C GLU A 36 -12.88 1.08 -14.08
N GLN A 37 -13.75 1.47 -13.15
CA GLN A 37 -15.03 2.13 -13.42
C GLN A 37 -14.91 3.64 -13.64
N MET A 38 -13.72 4.22 -13.49
CA MET A 38 -13.49 5.64 -13.61
C MET A 38 -13.41 6.04 -15.09
N PRO A 39 -14.08 7.14 -15.53
CA PRO A 39 -13.88 7.70 -16.85
C PRO A 39 -12.41 8.03 -17.10
N GLU A 40 -11.90 7.72 -18.30
CA GLU A 40 -10.49 7.90 -18.62
C GLU A 40 -10.06 9.37 -18.53
N GLU A 41 -10.95 10.30 -18.89
CA GLU A 41 -10.67 11.74 -18.88
C GLU A 41 -10.31 12.23 -17.47
N MET A 42 -10.87 11.62 -16.43
CA MET A 42 -10.56 11.95 -15.04
C MET A 42 -9.12 11.63 -14.66
N LEU A 43 -8.43 10.71 -15.35
CA LEU A 43 -7.02 10.41 -15.08
C LEU A 43 -6.13 11.65 -15.21
N TRP A 44 -6.51 12.58 -16.08
CA TRP A 44 -5.76 13.78 -16.40
C TRP A 44 -6.23 15.01 -15.62
N GLU A 45 -7.29 14.87 -14.81
CA GLU A 45 -7.78 15.94 -13.95
C GLU A 45 -6.92 16.07 -12.68
N THR A 46 -6.89 17.29 -12.13
CA THR A 46 -6.24 17.55 -10.85
C THR A 46 -6.81 16.65 -9.77
N PHE A 47 -5.95 15.93 -9.05
CA PHE A 47 -6.33 15.21 -7.85
C PHE A 47 -6.82 16.22 -6.79
N VAL A 48 -7.33 15.74 -5.64
CA VAL A 48 -7.94 16.53 -4.53
C VAL A 48 -7.33 17.93 -4.29
N LYS A 49 -6.01 18.11 -4.44
CA LYS A 49 -5.36 19.42 -4.49
C LYS A 49 -4.26 19.41 -5.55
N GLU A 50 -4.07 20.53 -6.24
CA GLU A 50 -3.06 20.71 -7.31
C GLU A 50 -1.65 20.24 -6.93
N LYS A 51 -1.21 20.47 -5.69
CA LYS A 51 0.10 20.02 -5.18
C LYS A 51 0.31 18.51 -5.17
N TYR A 52 -0.74 17.71 -5.36
CA TYR A 52 -0.70 16.25 -5.39
C TYR A 52 -0.71 15.68 -6.82
N GLY A 53 -0.68 16.55 -7.84
CA GLY A 53 -0.69 16.15 -9.25
C GLY A 53 -2.08 15.80 -9.77
N ASP A 54 -2.12 15.08 -10.88
CA ASP A 54 -3.33 14.48 -11.45
C ASP A 54 -3.61 13.09 -10.86
N TRP A 55 -4.76 12.52 -11.20
CA TRP A 55 -5.15 11.18 -10.74
C TRP A 55 -4.19 10.09 -11.24
N TYR A 56 -3.76 10.17 -12.50
CA TYR A 56 -2.81 9.21 -13.09
C TYR A 56 -1.49 9.15 -12.32
N GLY A 57 -0.88 10.31 -12.06
CA GLY A 57 0.34 10.46 -11.30
C GLY A 57 0.17 10.02 -9.86
N ASN A 58 -0.97 10.33 -9.24
CA ASN A 58 -1.27 9.88 -7.88
C ASN A 58 -1.30 8.34 -7.77
N PHE A 59 -1.94 7.67 -8.72
CA PHE A 59 -1.95 6.20 -8.76
C PHE A 59 -0.56 5.61 -9.00
N HIS A 60 0.23 6.19 -9.90
CA HIS A 60 1.61 5.75 -10.13
C HIS A 60 2.48 5.88 -8.87
N VAL A 61 2.39 7.00 -8.17
CA VAL A 61 3.11 7.19 -6.90
C VAL A 61 2.69 6.13 -5.87
N ASN A 62 1.40 5.78 -5.80
CA ASN A 62 0.93 4.72 -4.90
C ASN A 62 1.52 3.34 -5.25
N ILE A 63 1.57 3.00 -6.54
CA ILE A 63 2.16 1.76 -7.03
C ILE A 63 3.66 1.71 -6.70
N GLU A 64 4.41 2.76 -7.01
CA GLU A 64 5.85 2.87 -6.73
C GLU A 64 6.13 2.77 -5.22
N HIS A 65 5.33 3.45 -4.40
CA HIS A 65 5.45 3.40 -2.94
C HIS A 65 5.19 1.99 -2.39
N SER A 66 4.24 1.26 -2.97
CA SER A 66 3.97 -0.14 -2.61
C SER A 66 5.17 -1.04 -2.95
N TYR A 67 5.77 -0.88 -4.13
CA TYR A 67 6.99 -1.61 -4.50
C TYR A 67 8.19 -1.26 -3.61
N TYR A 68 8.32 0.02 -3.24
CA TYR A 68 9.35 0.48 -2.31
C TYR A 68 9.28 -0.27 -0.97
N HIS A 69 8.08 -0.36 -0.37
CA HIS A 69 7.89 -1.09 0.90
C HIS A 69 8.00 -2.60 0.75
N LEU A 70 7.58 -3.18 -0.37
CA LEU A 70 7.81 -4.60 -0.65
C LEU A 70 9.31 -4.92 -0.66
N GLY A 71 10.13 -4.05 -1.27
CA GLY A 71 11.58 -4.16 -1.23
C GLY A 71 12.14 -4.19 0.19
N GLN A 72 11.66 -3.31 1.07
CA GLN A 72 12.05 -3.28 2.48
C GLN A 72 11.68 -4.60 3.20
N ILE A 73 10.46 -5.11 2.98
CA ILE A 73 10.01 -6.38 3.57
C ILE A 73 10.91 -7.54 3.10
N VAL A 74 11.24 -7.60 1.82
CA VAL A 74 12.15 -8.64 1.27
C VAL A 74 13.52 -8.60 1.94
N LEU A 75 14.10 -7.42 2.12
CA LEU A 75 15.40 -7.26 2.80
C LEU A 75 15.33 -7.72 4.26
N LEU A 76 14.28 -7.34 4.99
CA LEU A 76 14.07 -7.78 6.37
C LEU A 76 13.97 -9.31 6.48
N LYS A 77 13.20 -9.95 5.58
CA LYS A 77 13.10 -11.42 5.55
C LYS A 77 14.44 -12.09 5.30
N LYS A 78 15.26 -11.54 4.39
CA LYS A 78 16.62 -12.05 4.12
C LYS A 78 17.53 -11.94 5.35
N LEU A 79 17.50 -10.81 6.05
CA LEU A 79 18.30 -10.59 7.27
C LEU A 79 17.89 -11.54 8.40
N LEU A 80 16.59 -11.77 8.59
CA LEU A 80 16.09 -12.72 9.59
C LEU A 80 16.49 -14.15 9.27
N ALA A 81 16.40 -14.56 8.00
CA ALA A 81 16.82 -15.88 7.56
C ALA A 81 18.32 -16.11 7.75
N GLN A 82 19.16 -15.09 7.52
CA GLN A 82 20.60 -15.17 7.78
C GLN A 82 20.91 -15.30 9.27
N ARG A 83 20.23 -14.52 10.14
CA ARG A 83 20.41 -14.60 11.60
C ARG A 83 20.00 -15.94 12.19
N ALA A 84 19.01 -16.62 11.59
CA ALA A 84 18.58 -17.94 12.06
C ALA A 84 19.56 -19.07 11.72
N GLN A 85 20.56 -18.80 10.85
CA GLN A 85 21.58 -19.77 10.43
C GLN A 85 22.90 -19.64 11.24
N THR A 86 23.02 -18.61 12.07
CA THR A 86 24.17 -18.33 12.95
C THR A 86 23.79 -18.54 14.40
#